data_AF-A0AAD9QFF7-F1
#
_entry.id   AF-A0AAD9QFF7-F1
#
_cell.length_a   1.000
_cell.length_b   1.000
_cell.length_c   1.000
_cell.angle_alpha   90.00
_cell.angle_beta   90.00
_cell.angle_gamma   90.00
#
_symmetry.space_group_name_H-M   'P 1'
#
loop_
_entity.id
_entity.type
_entity.pdbx_description
1 polymer ?
#
loop_
_entity_poly.entity_id
_entity_poly.type
_entity_poly.pdbx_seq_one_letter_code
_entity_poly.pdbx_strand_id
1 'polypeptide(L)'
;MIECENMDAVKGENNRLRRALLLMASERKKMASQLTGVHNLGLQLQRKEQEVKSLSEKNERLEVSLARAENRITQLSHIVRNNPQTLSMASQGAIVTPGVSKKVLEALTRENTKLKQALNHLTSKGPSGVDLAVENRELHEIIMTLKDEKDMKINELKELRKVISAVENQNIEALQNQVLSLSTQVTKLERNLNAKQVFCETIVTENEAMKNELQSLKDDRILKVRDVKKELGDLMKTTEVREIMQQVYENQDGEPEESASSEEVCKLKEEMQIVLEELQTTKQEKEQLLDKLNETLEEWENSKGLIEIHQAQHQSREEELGRLQQQLQELEHNHRRLRRDSDEKGKELMDLQTEMELMRNTLGTYENDFKMERDEKINALREKDRAIQTYEQLRKEHFSLRQNIERMYSQAHAQQQAQSTYKRQPSGRPCGAQMQQPAQFAFPPKGFSPEVCVDGPVDDRADSPAMGAPVPTPRRYRGQGSQLQCPNCNKLFPHDLLENHMRDCTGDD
;
A
#
# COMPACT_ATOMS: atom_id res chain seq x y z
N MET A 1 16.85 -126.67 40.87
CA MET A 1 15.79 -125.87 41.53
C MET A 1 16.36 -124.56 42.07
N ILE A 2 17.26 -124.57 43.05
CA ILE A 2 17.83 -123.37 43.71
C ILE A 2 18.30 -122.29 42.72
N GLU A 3 18.96 -122.66 41.62
CA GLU A 3 19.42 -121.70 40.59
C GLU A 3 18.28 -120.99 39.84
N CYS A 4 17.12 -121.63 39.68
CA CYS A 4 15.96 -121.06 38.99
C CYS A 4 15.29 -119.96 39.84
N GLU A 5 15.12 -120.23 41.13
CA GLU A 5 14.52 -119.28 42.09
C GLU A 5 15.38 -118.00 42.20
N ASN A 6 16.71 -118.17 42.24
CA ASN A 6 17.65 -117.07 42.25
C ASN A 6 17.62 -116.25 40.94
N MET A 7 17.51 -116.93 39.78
CA MET A 7 17.32 -116.29 38.48
C MET A 7 16.03 -115.46 38.38
N ASP A 8 14.92 -115.95 38.92
CA ASP A 8 13.64 -115.23 38.88
C ASP A 8 13.58 -114.08 39.90
N ALA A 9 14.25 -114.19 41.05
CA ALA A 9 14.49 -113.07 41.96
C ALA A 9 15.28 -111.94 41.27
N VAL A 10 16.38 -112.27 40.57
CA VAL A 10 17.19 -111.32 39.80
C VAL A 10 16.38 -110.66 38.67
N LYS A 11 15.52 -111.40 37.97
CA LYS A 11 14.59 -110.82 36.98
C LYS A 11 13.58 -109.88 37.63
N GLY A 12 13.06 -110.21 38.82
CA GLY A 12 12.16 -109.36 39.59
C GLY A 12 12.80 -108.03 39.97
N GLU A 13 14.02 -108.06 40.53
CA GLU A 13 14.81 -106.87 40.87
C GLU A 13 15.17 -106.06 39.62
N ASN A 14 15.61 -106.70 38.52
CA ASN A 14 15.92 -106.01 37.27
C ASN A 14 14.69 -105.27 36.70
N ASN A 15 13.51 -105.88 36.77
CA ASN A 15 12.25 -105.24 36.38
C ASN A 15 11.85 -104.08 37.31
N ARG A 16 12.10 -104.20 38.63
CA ARG A 16 11.90 -103.11 39.60
C ARG A 16 12.82 -101.92 39.30
N LEU A 17 14.10 -102.19 39.04
CA LEU A 17 15.10 -101.18 38.67
C LEU A 17 14.74 -100.50 37.33
N ARG A 18 14.33 -101.25 36.31
CA ARG A 18 13.85 -100.67 35.03
C ARG A 18 12.66 -99.72 35.22
N ARG A 19 11.69 -100.08 36.07
CA ARG A 19 10.55 -99.20 36.39
C ARG A 19 10.98 -97.94 37.11
N ALA A 20 11.87 -98.04 38.11
CA ALA A 20 12.42 -96.88 38.81
C ALA A 20 13.20 -95.95 37.87
N LEU A 21 14.02 -96.51 36.97
CA LEU A 21 14.82 -95.74 36.01
C LEU A 21 13.93 -95.02 34.97
N LEU A 22 12.85 -95.66 34.50
CA LEU A 22 11.84 -95.02 33.65
C LEU A 22 11.11 -93.88 34.36
N LEU A 23 10.75 -94.04 35.64
CA LEU A 23 10.16 -92.97 36.44
C LEU A 23 11.12 -91.78 36.57
N MET A 24 12.35 -92.00 37.03
CA MET A 24 13.37 -90.96 37.14
C MET A 24 13.66 -90.26 35.79
N ALA A 25 13.66 -90.99 34.67
CA ALA A 25 13.81 -90.41 33.35
C ALA A 25 12.61 -89.50 32.96
N SER A 26 11.39 -89.89 33.32
CA SER A 26 10.19 -89.08 33.10
C SER A 26 10.19 -87.81 33.97
N GLU A 27 10.61 -87.91 35.23
CA GLU A 27 10.77 -86.79 36.15
C GLU A 27 11.86 -85.82 35.69
N ARG A 28 13.01 -86.35 35.23
CA ARG A 28 14.09 -85.55 34.65
C ARG A 28 13.62 -84.78 33.40
N LYS A 29 12.81 -85.40 32.54
CA LYS A 29 12.20 -84.73 31.38
C LYS A 29 11.21 -83.64 31.79
N LYS A 30 10.42 -83.86 32.86
CA LYS A 30 9.52 -82.88 33.45
C LYS A 30 10.27 -81.69 34.06
N MET A 31 11.34 -81.94 34.81
CA MET A 31 12.17 -80.86 35.36
C MET A 31 12.89 -80.06 34.27
N ALA A 32 13.32 -80.71 33.19
CA ALA A 32 13.89 -80.01 32.03
C ALA A 32 12.89 -79.07 31.35
N SER A 33 11.63 -79.49 31.14
CA SER A 33 10.62 -78.59 30.56
C SER A 33 10.20 -77.47 31.52
N GLN A 34 10.17 -77.73 32.83
CA GLN A 34 9.98 -76.69 33.84
C GLN A 34 11.11 -75.65 33.83
N LEU A 35 12.38 -76.08 33.71
CA LEU A 35 13.54 -75.19 33.63
C LEU A 35 13.48 -74.29 32.39
N THR A 36 13.12 -74.83 31.23
CA THR A 36 12.88 -74.02 30.01
C THR A 36 11.73 -73.02 30.20
N GLY A 37 10.66 -73.42 30.90
CA GLY A 37 9.56 -72.51 31.27
C GLY A 37 10.03 -71.35 32.14
N VAL A 38 10.82 -71.62 33.18
CA VAL A 38 11.42 -70.59 34.06
C VAL A 38 12.35 -69.67 33.28
N HIS A 39 13.19 -70.20 32.39
CA HIS A 39 14.08 -69.38 31.56
C HIS A 39 13.30 -68.43 30.63
N ASN A 40 12.25 -68.93 29.98
CA ASN A 40 11.39 -68.10 29.13
C ASN A 40 10.65 -67.00 29.92
N LEU A 41 10.22 -67.29 31.16
CA LEU A 41 9.63 -66.28 32.05
C LEU A 41 10.66 -65.23 32.48
N GLY A 42 11.91 -65.62 32.76
CA GLY A 42 13.01 -64.69 33.04
C GLY A 42 13.29 -63.73 31.87
N LEU A 43 13.30 -64.24 30.63
CA LEU A 43 13.45 -63.41 29.43
C LEU A 43 12.26 -62.46 29.20
N GLN A 44 11.04 -62.83 29.60
CA GLN A 44 9.89 -61.93 29.55
C GLN A 44 9.95 -60.85 30.64
N LEU A 45 10.37 -61.21 31.85
CA LEU A 45 10.57 -60.28 32.96
C LEU A 45 11.62 -59.23 32.59
N GLN A 46 12.79 -59.64 32.08
CA GLN A 46 13.87 -58.73 31.68
C GLN A 46 13.42 -57.71 30.61
N ARG A 47 12.60 -58.11 29.64
CA ARG A 47 12.02 -57.20 28.65
C ARG A 47 11.06 -56.19 29.30
N LYS A 48 10.26 -56.64 30.26
CA LYS A 48 9.33 -55.76 31.00
C LYS A 48 10.05 -54.80 31.94
N GLU A 49 11.17 -55.19 32.54
CA GLU A 49 12.04 -54.29 33.31
C GLU A 49 12.63 -53.17 32.43
N GLN A 50 13.07 -53.50 31.21
CA GLN A 50 13.54 -52.51 30.23
C GLN A 50 12.41 -51.55 29.77
N GLU A 51 11.21 -52.07 29.53
CA GLU A 51 10.02 -51.29 29.17
C GLU A 51 9.60 -50.34 30.30
N VAL A 52 9.58 -50.82 31.55
CA VAL A 52 9.31 -50.00 32.75
C VAL A 52 10.36 -48.90 32.91
N LYS A 53 11.65 -49.20 32.72
CA LYS A 53 12.73 -48.19 32.77
C LYS A 53 12.53 -47.10 31.72
N SER A 54 12.25 -47.48 30.47
CA SER A 54 11.99 -46.54 29.37
C SER A 54 10.77 -45.63 29.65
N LEU A 55 9.70 -46.20 30.23
CA LEU A 55 8.52 -45.43 30.65
C LEU A 55 8.83 -44.49 31.82
N SER A 56 9.64 -44.92 32.79
CA SER A 56 10.08 -44.07 33.92
C SER A 56 10.89 -42.87 33.43
N GLU A 57 11.89 -43.09 32.57
CA GLU A 57 12.69 -42.00 31.96
C GLU A 57 11.84 -41.09 31.07
N LYS A 58 10.69 -41.56 30.55
CA LYS A 58 9.73 -40.72 29.81
C LYS A 58 8.85 -39.89 30.76
N ASN A 59 8.46 -40.43 31.91
CA ASN A 59 7.63 -39.72 32.89
C ASN A 59 8.40 -38.55 33.51
N GLU A 60 9.65 -38.77 33.93
CA GLU A 60 10.55 -37.72 34.46
C GLU A 60 10.71 -36.55 33.47
N ARG A 61 10.85 -36.83 32.18
CA ARG A 61 10.90 -35.80 31.11
C ARG A 61 9.57 -35.05 30.94
N LEU A 62 8.43 -35.68 31.21
CA LEU A 62 7.12 -35.02 31.19
C LEU A 62 6.89 -34.17 32.45
N GLU A 63 7.30 -34.64 33.63
CA GLU A 63 7.23 -33.91 34.89
C GLU A 63 8.07 -32.62 34.84
N VAL A 64 9.30 -32.68 34.31
CA VAL A 64 10.14 -31.49 34.08
C VAL A 64 9.51 -30.52 33.07
N SER A 65 8.75 -31.02 32.08
CA SER A 65 8.02 -30.18 31.12
C SER A 65 6.79 -29.51 31.76
N LEU A 66 6.04 -30.27 32.57
CA LEU A 66 4.89 -29.79 33.34
C LEU A 66 5.31 -28.65 34.28
N ALA A 67 6.32 -28.88 35.11
CA ALA A 67 6.82 -27.88 36.06
C ALA A 67 7.28 -26.57 35.38
N ARG A 68 7.83 -26.66 34.15
CA ARG A 68 8.16 -25.46 33.33
C ARG A 68 6.91 -24.75 32.81
N ALA A 69 5.89 -25.48 32.39
CA ALA A 69 4.62 -24.91 31.95
C ALA A 69 3.88 -24.24 33.12
N GLU A 70 3.82 -24.88 34.29
CA GLU A 70 3.22 -24.35 35.52
C GLU A 70 3.92 -23.07 35.99
N ASN A 71 5.26 -23.05 36.03
CA ASN A 71 6.02 -21.83 36.34
C ASN A 71 5.71 -20.69 35.37
N ARG A 72 5.57 -20.98 34.06
CA ARG A 72 5.21 -19.98 33.05
C ARG A 72 3.77 -19.48 33.20
N ILE A 73 2.83 -20.35 33.58
CA ILE A 73 1.44 -19.96 33.92
C ILE A 73 1.45 -19.04 35.14
N THR A 74 2.12 -19.42 36.23
CA THR A 74 2.22 -18.61 37.46
C THR A 74 2.82 -17.23 37.19
N GLN A 75 3.88 -17.13 36.38
CA GLN A 75 4.46 -15.84 35.95
C GLN A 75 3.43 -14.97 35.19
N LEU A 76 2.69 -15.54 34.24
CA LEU A 76 1.63 -14.84 33.52
C LEU A 76 0.48 -14.41 34.45
N SER A 77 0.08 -15.26 35.41
CA SER A 77 -0.93 -14.93 36.42
C SER A 77 -0.48 -13.79 37.35
N HIS A 78 0.81 -13.71 37.70
CA HIS A 78 1.35 -12.57 38.46
C HIS A 78 1.36 -11.28 37.63
N ILE A 79 1.70 -11.33 36.34
CA ILE A 79 1.65 -10.17 35.44
C ILE A 79 0.21 -9.64 35.31
N VAL A 80 -0.78 -10.53 35.25
CA VAL A 80 -2.22 -10.15 35.23
C VAL A 80 -2.69 -9.61 36.58
N ARG A 81 -2.29 -10.22 37.71
CA ARG A 81 -2.70 -9.81 39.06
C ARG A 81 -2.07 -8.48 39.50
N ASN A 82 -0.83 -8.20 39.09
CA ASN A 82 -0.09 -7.00 39.51
C ASN A 82 -0.42 -5.75 38.69
N ASN A 83 -1.43 -5.79 37.81
CA ASN A 83 -1.81 -4.69 36.92
C ASN A 83 -3.27 -4.28 37.21
N PRO A 84 -3.55 -3.35 38.15
CA PRO A 84 -4.88 -3.23 38.77
C PRO A 84 -6.03 -2.81 37.84
N GLN A 85 -5.74 -2.28 36.65
CA GLN A 85 -6.75 -1.72 35.75
C GLN A 85 -7.59 -2.77 34.99
N THR A 86 -7.28 -4.06 35.11
CA THR A 86 -8.04 -5.16 34.46
C THR A 86 -8.98 -5.92 35.41
N LEU A 87 -9.01 -5.61 36.70
CA LEU A 87 -9.69 -6.43 37.73
C LEU A 87 -11.20 -6.17 37.93
N SER A 88 -11.86 -5.39 37.07
CA SER A 88 -13.29 -5.05 37.25
C SER A 88 -14.29 -6.09 36.71
N MET A 89 -13.88 -7.02 35.85
CA MET A 89 -14.78 -7.98 35.15
C MET A 89 -14.14 -9.38 35.01
N ALA A 90 -13.37 -9.82 36.00
CA ALA A 90 -12.64 -11.10 35.97
C ALA A 90 -13.50 -12.34 36.33
N SER A 91 -14.82 -12.27 36.14
CA SER A 91 -15.77 -13.37 36.32
C SER A 91 -16.57 -13.59 35.04
N GLN A 92 -16.55 -14.81 34.50
CA GLN A 92 -17.20 -15.25 33.26
C GLN A 92 -16.57 -14.76 31.93
N GLY A 93 -15.57 -15.52 31.45
CA GLY A 93 -15.50 -15.99 30.05
C GLY A 93 -15.40 -14.99 28.88
N ALA A 94 -15.32 -13.68 29.10
CA ALA A 94 -15.32 -12.69 28.03
C ALA A 94 -13.98 -12.62 27.26
N ILE A 95 -14.05 -12.54 25.93
CA ILE A 95 -12.89 -12.29 25.06
C ILE A 95 -12.48 -10.82 25.25
N VAL A 96 -11.25 -10.58 25.71
CA VAL A 96 -10.72 -9.23 25.92
C VAL A 96 -10.22 -8.65 24.61
N THR A 97 -11.09 -7.93 23.90
CA THR A 97 -10.67 -7.03 22.81
C THR A 97 -9.99 -5.79 23.43
N PRO A 98 -8.72 -5.47 23.10
CA PRO A 98 -8.04 -4.32 23.71
C PRO A 98 -8.66 -2.99 23.29
N GLY A 99 -9.39 -2.33 24.19
CA GLY A 99 -9.88 -0.98 23.99
C GLY A 99 -8.71 0.02 23.92
N VAL A 100 -8.72 0.90 22.91
CA VAL A 100 -7.72 1.96 22.77
C VAL A 100 -7.73 2.84 24.02
N SER A 101 -6.59 2.99 24.70
CA SER A 101 -6.57 3.71 25.99
C SER A 101 -7.05 5.15 25.84
N LYS A 102 -7.78 5.67 26.84
CA LYS A 102 -8.35 7.03 26.81
C LYS A 102 -7.29 8.10 26.50
N LYS A 103 -6.06 7.94 27.01
CA LYS A 103 -4.93 8.85 26.72
C LYS A 103 -4.52 8.82 25.24
N VAL A 104 -4.49 7.64 24.62
CA VAL A 104 -4.20 7.49 23.18
C VAL A 104 -5.34 8.05 22.34
N LEU A 105 -6.60 7.79 22.71
CA LEU A 105 -7.77 8.35 22.02
C LEU A 105 -7.80 9.88 22.09
N GLU A 106 -7.52 10.49 23.25
CA GLU A 106 -7.41 11.93 23.41
C GLU A 106 -6.19 12.52 22.69
N ALA A 107 -5.06 11.80 22.63
CA ALA A 107 -3.88 12.21 21.85
C ALA A 107 -4.19 12.24 20.35
N LEU A 108 -4.69 11.12 19.81
CA LEU A 108 -5.14 10.99 18.42
C LEU A 108 -6.22 12.02 18.06
N THR A 109 -7.16 12.30 18.97
CA THR A 109 -8.18 13.34 18.73
C THR A 109 -7.55 14.72 18.61
N ARG A 110 -6.60 15.09 19.50
CA ARG A 110 -5.86 16.38 19.42
C ARG A 110 -5.01 16.47 18.15
N GLU A 111 -4.36 15.39 17.73
CA GLU A 111 -3.59 15.33 16.49
C GLU A 111 -4.51 15.41 15.25
N ASN A 112 -5.64 14.69 15.24
CA ASN A 112 -6.62 14.76 14.16
C ASN A 112 -7.24 16.17 14.04
N THR A 113 -7.46 16.87 15.16
CA THR A 113 -7.86 18.29 15.15
C THR A 113 -6.78 19.18 14.55
N LYS A 114 -5.51 19.02 14.94
CA LYS A 114 -4.38 19.77 14.33
C LYS A 114 -4.23 19.47 12.83
N LEU A 115 -4.37 18.21 12.43
CA LEU A 115 -4.30 17.78 11.03
C LEU A 115 -5.47 18.34 10.22
N LYS A 116 -6.69 18.43 10.78
CA LYS A 116 -7.82 19.12 10.15
C LYS A 116 -7.59 20.63 10.02
N GLN A 117 -6.97 21.27 11.02
CA GLN A 117 -6.58 22.68 10.93
C GLN A 117 -5.50 22.91 9.87
N ALA A 118 -4.46 22.08 9.83
CA ALA A 118 -3.41 22.13 8.81
C ALA A 118 -3.96 21.84 7.40
N LEU A 119 -4.84 20.84 7.25
CA LEU A 119 -5.52 20.55 5.99
C LEU A 119 -6.40 21.72 5.53
N ASN A 120 -7.14 22.35 6.44
CA ASN A 120 -7.90 23.56 6.13
C ASN A 120 -6.98 24.74 5.74
N HIS A 121 -5.79 24.89 6.33
CA HIS A 121 -4.81 25.88 5.90
C HIS A 121 -4.14 25.55 4.56
N LEU A 122 -4.20 24.29 4.09
CA LEU A 122 -3.77 23.90 2.75
C LEU A 122 -4.88 24.06 1.71
N THR A 123 -6.14 23.80 2.07
CA THR A 123 -7.29 23.91 1.14
C THR A 123 -7.90 25.31 1.08
N SER A 124 -7.87 26.09 2.16
CA SER A 124 -8.33 27.48 2.19
C SER A 124 -7.18 28.47 2.00
N LYS A 125 -6.79 28.62 0.72
CA LYS A 125 -5.79 29.56 0.19
C LYS A 125 -4.35 29.27 0.59
N GLY A 126 -3.49 29.06 -0.43
CA GLY A 126 -2.04 29.05 -0.24
C GLY A 126 -1.48 30.41 0.22
N PRO A 127 -0.17 30.52 0.49
CA PRO A 127 0.45 31.74 1.04
C PRO A 127 0.35 32.98 0.13
N SER A 128 -0.05 32.81 -1.14
CA SER A 128 -0.32 33.86 -2.13
C SER A 128 -1.81 34.23 -2.26
N GLY A 129 -2.72 33.57 -1.53
CA GLY A 129 -4.17 33.77 -1.63
C GLY A 129 -4.86 32.98 -2.76
N VAL A 130 -4.11 32.27 -3.60
CA VAL A 130 -4.59 31.48 -4.75
C VAL A 130 -5.32 30.22 -4.29
N ASP A 131 -6.35 29.83 -5.06
CA ASP A 131 -7.08 28.58 -4.89
C ASP A 131 -6.36 27.43 -5.63
N LEU A 132 -5.88 26.45 -4.87
CA LEU A 132 -5.18 25.29 -5.42
C LEU A 132 -6.07 24.45 -6.37
N ALA A 133 -7.40 24.54 -6.29
CA ALA A 133 -8.29 23.87 -7.23
C ALA A 133 -8.26 24.52 -8.63
N VAL A 134 -7.92 25.81 -8.72
CA VAL A 134 -7.73 26.52 -9.99
C VAL A 134 -6.33 26.22 -10.55
N GLU A 135 -5.30 26.32 -9.71
CA GLU A 135 -3.91 26.01 -10.12
C GLU A 135 -3.76 24.55 -10.62
N ASN A 136 -4.38 23.58 -9.94
CA ASN A 136 -4.39 22.18 -10.42
C ASN A 136 -5.16 22.00 -11.73
N ARG A 137 -6.11 22.88 -12.06
CA ARG A 137 -6.87 22.84 -13.33
C ARG A 137 -6.02 23.39 -14.48
N GLU A 138 -5.38 24.52 -14.27
CA GLU A 138 -4.47 25.15 -15.23
C GLU A 138 -3.28 24.24 -15.52
N LEU A 139 -2.67 23.64 -14.47
CA LEU A 139 -1.63 22.63 -14.63
C LEU A 139 -2.13 21.38 -15.38
N HIS A 140 -3.36 20.93 -15.14
CA HIS A 140 -3.91 19.79 -15.89
C HIS A 140 -4.13 20.11 -17.38
N GLU A 141 -4.59 21.32 -17.70
CA GLU A 141 -4.77 21.79 -19.07
C GLU A 141 -3.42 21.89 -19.80
N ILE A 142 -2.41 22.49 -19.17
CA ILE A 142 -1.02 22.53 -19.67
C ILE A 142 -0.47 21.12 -19.91
N ILE A 143 -0.70 20.18 -18.98
CA ILE A 143 -0.26 18.78 -19.12
C ILE A 143 -0.96 18.07 -20.29
N MET A 144 -2.22 18.40 -20.60
CA MET A 144 -2.90 17.89 -21.79
C MET A 144 -2.33 18.49 -23.08
N THR A 145 -2.12 19.82 -23.15
CA THR A 145 -1.49 20.46 -24.32
C THR A 145 -0.11 19.88 -24.61
N LEU A 146 0.77 19.80 -23.60
CA LEU A 146 2.12 19.24 -23.75
C LEU A 146 2.12 17.75 -24.13
N LYS A 147 1.10 16.99 -23.71
CA LYS A 147 0.92 15.59 -24.11
C LYS A 147 0.51 15.48 -25.58
N ASP A 148 -0.42 16.29 -26.04
CA ASP A 148 -0.88 16.28 -27.42
C ASP A 148 0.21 16.77 -28.39
N GLU A 149 0.97 17.81 -28.00
CA GLU A 149 2.18 18.26 -28.72
C GLU A 149 3.23 17.15 -28.82
N LYS A 150 3.53 16.47 -27.70
CA LYS A 150 4.44 15.32 -27.67
C LYS A 150 3.98 14.20 -28.60
N ASP A 151 2.70 13.85 -28.58
CA ASP A 151 2.18 12.75 -29.40
C ASP A 151 2.12 13.15 -30.90
N MET A 152 1.91 14.44 -31.23
CA MET A 152 2.16 14.99 -32.57
C MET A 152 3.63 14.85 -32.98
N LYS A 153 4.58 15.27 -32.14
CA LYS A 153 6.03 15.17 -32.41
C LYS A 153 6.51 13.72 -32.55
N ILE A 154 5.92 12.79 -31.80
CA ILE A 154 6.16 11.34 -31.96
C ILE A 154 5.69 10.86 -33.35
N ASN A 155 4.61 11.39 -33.88
CA ASN A 155 4.12 11.04 -35.22
C ASN A 155 4.97 11.68 -36.34
N GLU A 156 5.38 12.95 -36.20
CA GLU A 156 6.38 13.57 -37.09
C GLU A 156 7.67 12.73 -37.15
N LEU A 157 8.18 12.28 -35.99
CA LEU A 157 9.36 11.42 -35.90
C LEU A 157 9.16 9.99 -36.43
N LYS A 158 7.92 9.51 -36.64
CA LYS A 158 7.64 8.25 -37.35
C LYS A 158 7.71 8.47 -38.85
N GLU A 159 7.08 9.54 -39.37
CA GLU A 159 7.13 9.85 -40.79
C GLU A 159 8.55 10.20 -41.23
N LEU A 160 9.30 11.00 -40.45
CA LEU A 160 10.73 11.29 -40.69
C LEU A 160 11.58 10.01 -40.82
N ARG A 161 11.32 8.99 -40.00
CA ARG A 161 12.00 7.68 -40.10
C ARG A 161 11.63 6.90 -41.36
N LYS A 162 10.39 7.01 -41.86
CA LYS A 162 10.02 6.42 -43.16
C LYS A 162 10.79 7.09 -44.30
N VAL A 163 10.98 8.42 -44.26
CA VAL A 163 11.77 9.14 -45.29
C VAL A 163 13.20 8.64 -45.31
N ILE A 164 13.84 8.61 -44.13
CA ILE A 164 15.24 8.19 -43.99
C ILE A 164 15.40 6.75 -44.50
N SER A 165 14.50 5.84 -44.08
CA SER A 165 14.48 4.46 -44.59
C SER A 165 14.24 4.38 -46.10
N ALA A 166 13.42 5.25 -46.69
CA ALA A 166 13.22 5.31 -48.14
C ALA A 166 14.46 5.84 -48.89
N VAL A 167 15.19 6.81 -48.32
CA VAL A 167 16.47 7.28 -48.88
C VAL A 167 17.55 6.20 -48.78
N GLU A 168 17.71 5.58 -47.61
CA GLU A 168 18.70 4.51 -47.37
C GLU A 168 18.51 3.31 -48.31
N ASN A 169 17.26 2.91 -48.55
CA ASN A 169 16.91 1.82 -49.47
C ASN A 169 16.73 2.27 -50.93
N GLN A 170 17.05 3.52 -51.26
CA GLN A 170 16.93 4.11 -52.61
C GLN A 170 15.53 3.96 -53.24
N ASN A 171 14.49 3.97 -52.41
CA ASN A 171 13.10 3.77 -52.82
C ASN A 171 12.50 5.07 -53.39
N ILE A 172 12.77 5.30 -54.68
CA ILE A 172 12.32 6.47 -55.44
C ILE A 172 10.78 6.63 -55.40
N GLU A 173 10.02 5.54 -55.47
CA GLU A 173 8.55 5.58 -55.48
C GLU A 173 7.98 6.06 -54.13
N ALA A 174 8.53 5.60 -53.01
CA ALA A 174 8.14 6.08 -51.68
C ALA A 174 8.44 7.58 -51.51
N LEU A 175 9.61 8.03 -52.00
CA LEU A 175 10.01 9.44 -51.96
C LEU A 175 9.12 10.32 -52.85
N GLN A 176 8.77 9.88 -54.06
CA GLN A 176 7.85 10.59 -54.96
C GLN A 176 6.45 10.74 -54.34
N ASN A 177 5.90 9.66 -53.77
CA ASN A 177 4.62 9.70 -53.07
C ASN A 177 4.63 10.69 -51.89
N GLN A 178 5.74 10.77 -51.16
CA GLN A 178 5.88 11.75 -50.09
C GLN A 178 6.02 13.19 -50.60
N VAL A 179 6.77 13.44 -51.67
CA VAL A 179 6.87 14.78 -52.30
C VAL A 179 5.49 15.25 -52.76
N LEU A 180 4.67 14.38 -53.34
CA LEU A 180 3.28 14.68 -53.71
C LEU A 180 2.41 15.00 -52.48
N SER A 181 2.55 14.24 -51.39
CA SER A 181 1.82 14.48 -50.14
C SER A 181 2.20 15.82 -49.50
N LEU A 182 3.50 16.11 -49.39
CA LEU A 182 4.02 17.37 -48.86
C LEU A 182 3.61 18.57 -49.73
N SER A 183 3.70 18.45 -51.06
CA SER A 183 3.22 19.48 -51.99
C SER A 183 1.73 19.79 -51.78
N THR A 184 0.91 18.75 -51.58
CA THR A 184 -0.52 18.90 -51.30
C THR A 184 -0.78 19.60 -49.96
N GLN A 185 0.06 19.33 -48.93
CA GLN A 185 -0.02 20.04 -47.65
C GLN A 185 0.40 21.51 -47.77
N VAL A 186 1.50 21.81 -48.48
CA VAL A 186 1.98 23.16 -48.76
C VAL A 186 0.89 23.97 -49.44
N THR A 187 0.30 23.48 -50.54
CA THR A 187 -0.79 24.17 -51.24
C THR A 187 -2.06 24.35 -50.39
N LYS A 188 -2.29 23.48 -49.39
CA LYS A 188 -3.38 23.67 -48.42
C LYS A 188 -3.05 24.76 -47.39
N LEU A 189 -1.80 24.83 -46.94
CA LEU A 189 -1.32 25.85 -46.00
C LEU A 189 -1.27 27.24 -46.66
N GLU A 190 -0.77 27.35 -47.89
CA GLU A 190 -0.78 28.57 -48.70
C GLU A 190 -2.20 29.13 -48.84
N ARG A 191 -3.19 28.28 -49.20
CA ARG A 191 -4.61 28.69 -49.26
C ARG A 191 -5.16 29.15 -47.91
N ASN A 192 -4.76 28.52 -46.81
CA ASN A 192 -5.21 28.93 -45.47
C ASN A 192 -4.56 30.25 -45.03
N LEU A 193 -3.27 30.44 -45.35
CA LEU A 193 -2.53 31.66 -45.07
C LEU A 193 -3.09 32.84 -45.86
N ASN A 194 -3.33 32.68 -47.17
CA ASN A 194 -3.95 33.70 -48.00
C ASN A 194 -5.36 34.06 -47.52
N ALA A 195 -6.17 33.07 -47.12
CA ALA A 195 -7.50 33.34 -46.55
C ALA A 195 -7.43 34.12 -45.22
N LYS A 196 -6.45 33.83 -44.36
CA LYS A 196 -6.19 34.60 -43.13
C LYS A 196 -5.66 36.00 -43.44
N GLN A 197 -4.79 36.15 -44.42
CA GLN A 197 -4.25 37.44 -44.85
C GLN A 197 -5.39 38.36 -45.34
N VAL A 198 -6.23 37.89 -46.26
CA VAL A 198 -7.40 38.65 -46.76
C VAL A 198 -8.36 39.02 -45.62
N PHE A 199 -8.55 38.13 -44.64
CA PHE A 199 -9.36 38.42 -43.45
C PHE A 199 -8.73 39.52 -42.57
N CYS A 200 -7.41 39.48 -42.34
CA CYS A 200 -6.69 40.53 -41.63
C CYS A 200 -6.69 41.86 -42.39
N GLU A 201 -6.52 41.84 -43.72
CA GLU A 201 -6.61 43.02 -44.59
C GLU A 201 -8.01 43.66 -44.51
N THR A 202 -9.06 42.85 -44.56
CA THR A 202 -10.45 43.29 -44.35
C THR A 202 -10.59 43.99 -42.99
N ILE A 203 -10.17 43.33 -41.89
CA ILE A 203 -10.23 43.90 -40.54
C ILE A 203 -9.42 45.20 -40.42
N VAL A 204 -8.26 45.31 -41.07
CA VAL A 204 -7.48 46.55 -41.09
C VAL A 204 -8.26 47.67 -41.81
N THR A 205 -8.83 47.40 -42.98
CA THR A 205 -9.63 48.42 -43.70
C THR A 205 -10.90 48.82 -42.95
N GLU A 206 -11.58 47.90 -42.26
CA GLU A 206 -12.74 48.21 -41.41
C GLU A 206 -12.34 49.07 -40.20
N ASN A 207 -11.23 48.76 -39.54
CA ASN A 207 -10.70 49.58 -38.44
C ASN A 207 -10.27 50.98 -38.91
N GLU A 208 -9.68 51.08 -40.10
CA GLU A 208 -9.27 52.35 -40.68
C GLU A 208 -10.47 53.20 -41.12
N ALA A 209 -11.52 52.58 -41.66
CA ALA A 209 -12.81 53.24 -41.91
C ALA A 209 -13.45 53.76 -40.61
N MET A 210 -13.58 52.92 -39.57
CA MET A 210 -14.12 53.34 -38.26
C MET A 210 -13.28 54.45 -37.60
N LYS A 211 -11.95 54.42 -37.76
CA LYS A 211 -11.05 55.48 -37.30
C LYS A 211 -11.30 56.81 -38.02
N ASN A 212 -11.56 56.77 -39.33
CA ASN A 212 -11.87 57.95 -40.14
C ASN A 212 -13.28 58.51 -39.83
N GLU A 213 -14.28 57.67 -39.61
CA GLU A 213 -15.61 58.09 -39.13
C GLU A 213 -15.52 58.73 -37.73
N LEU A 214 -14.77 58.13 -36.81
CA LEU A 214 -14.53 58.67 -35.47
C LEU A 214 -13.78 60.01 -35.52
N GLN A 215 -12.88 60.22 -36.48
CA GLN A 215 -12.21 61.50 -36.68
C GLN A 215 -13.16 62.55 -37.23
N SER A 216 -13.93 62.21 -38.28
CA SER A 216 -15.00 63.07 -38.82
C SER A 216 -15.95 63.55 -37.72
N LEU A 217 -16.42 62.65 -36.86
CA LEU A 217 -17.30 62.97 -35.72
C LEU A 217 -16.65 63.89 -34.66
N LYS A 218 -15.31 63.88 -34.51
CA LYS A 218 -14.61 64.85 -33.65
C LYS A 218 -14.54 66.23 -34.30
N ASP A 219 -14.22 66.29 -35.59
CA ASP A 219 -14.08 67.55 -36.31
C ASP A 219 -15.43 68.26 -36.46
N ASP A 220 -16.48 67.48 -36.74
CA ASP A 220 -17.88 67.92 -36.76
C ASP A 220 -18.36 68.43 -35.37
N ARG A 221 -17.86 67.84 -34.27
CA ARG A 221 -18.06 68.35 -32.90
C ARG A 221 -17.25 69.62 -32.62
N ILE A 222 -16.03 69.74 -33.13
CA ILE A 222 -15.18 70.94 -33.01
C ILE A 222 -15.84 72.12 -33.75
N LEU A 223 -16.41 71.89 -34.93
CA LEU A 223 -17.18 72.89 -35.67
C LEU A 223 -18.41 73.35 -34.86
N LYS A 224 -19.24 72.42 -34.38
CA LYS A 224 -20.42 72.76 -33.55
C LYS A 224 -20.05 73.55 -32.27
N VAL A 225 -18.93 73.22 -31.63
CA VAL A 225 -18.43 73.98 -30.46
C VAL A 225 -17.88 75.36 -30.88
N ARG A 226 -17.24 75.49 -32.05
CA ARG A 226 -16.80 76.77 -32.61
C ARG A 226 -17.98 77.68 -32.94
N ASP A 227 -19.04 77.12 -33.53
CA ASP A 227 -20.23 77.86 -33.92
C ASP A 227 -21.01 78.34 -32.69
N VAL A 228 -21.24 77.48 -31.69
CA VAL A 228 -21.83 77.90 -30.40
C VAL A 228 -20.96 78.96 -29.70
N LYS A 229 -19.63 78.86 -29.76
CA LYS A 229 -18.72 79.90 -29.23
C LYS A 229 -18.83 81.20 -30.01
N LYS A 230 -19.07 81.15 -31.32
CA LYS A 230 -19.29 82.32 -32.17
C LYS A 230 -20.66 82.96 -31.88
N GLU A 231 -21.73 82.18 -31.79
CA GLU A 231 -23.07 82.64 -31.39
C GLU A 231 -23.04 83.32 -30.02
N LEU A 232 -22.34 82.74 -29.03
CA LEU A 232 -22.11 83.35 -27.73
C LEU A 232 -21.29 84.66 -27.84
N GLY A 233 -20.26 84.68 -28.68
CA GLY A 233 -19.45 85.87 -28.95
C GLY A 233 -20.19 86.97 -29.71
N ASP A 234 -21.18 86.62 -30.53
CA ASP A 234 -22.06 87.57 -31.24
C ASP A 234 -23.20 88.04 -30.32
N LEU A 235 -23.68 87.20 -29.41
CA LEU A 235 -24.55 87.59 -28.29
C LEU A 235 -23.87 88.61 -27.36
N MET A 236 -22.56 88.43 -27.06
CA MET A 236 -21.78 89.42 -26.32
C MET A 236 -21.60 90.78 -27.04
N LYS A 237 -21.92 90.86 -28.34
CA LYS A 237 -21.85 92.11 -29.13
C LYS A 237 -23.19 92.83 -29.24
N THR A 238 -24.31 92.25 -28.78
CA THR A 238 -25.61 92.95 -28.78
C THR A 238 -25.51 94.21 -27.92
N THR A 239 -26.34 95.21 -28.22
CA THR A 239 -26.29 96.52 -27.56
C THR A 239 -26.44 96.37 -26.03
N GLU A 240 -27.36 95.51 -25.60
CA GLU A 240 -27.66 95.20 -24.19
C GLU A 240 -26.43 94.67 -23.42
N VAL A 241 -25.60 93.82 -24.03
CA VAL A 241 -24.38 93.30 -23.38
C VAL A 241 -23.19 94.25 -23.56
N ARG A 242 -23.16 94.99 -24.68
CA ARG A 242 -22.11 95.97 -24.98
C ARG A 242 -22.17 97.18 -24.05
N GLU A 243 -23.37 97.69 -23.75
CA GLU A 243 -23.58 98.80 -22.82
C GLU A 243 -23.06 98.46 -21.40
N ILE A 244 -23.21 97.19 -20.98
CA ILE A 244 -22.68 96.68 -19.71
C ILE A 244 -21.13 96.64 -19.70
N MET A 245 -20.48 96.39 -20.85
CA MET A 245 -19.01 96.40 -20.96
C MET A 245 -18.41 97.79 -21.25
N GLN A 246 -19.14 98.67 -21.95
CA GLN A 246 -18.66 100.01 -22.34
C GLN A 246 -18.32 100.87 -21.10
N GLN A 247 -19.08 100.71 -20.01
CA GLN A 247 -18.83 101.38 -18.72
C GLN A 247 -17.45 101.08 -18.08
N VAL A 248 -16.64 100.18 -18.65
CA VAL A 248 -15.41 99.67 -18.04
C VAL A 248 -14.12 100.19 -18.72
N TYR A 249 -14.17 100.70 -19.97
CA TYR A 249 -12.98 100.73 -20.85
C TYR A 249 -12.58 102.05 -21.53
N GLU A 250 -13.23 103.19 -21.28
CA GLU A 250 -13.02 104.43 -22.05
C GLU A 250 -11.72 105.22 -21.72
N ASN A 251 -10.52 104.66 -22.01
CA ASN A 251 -9.23 105.32 -21.76
C ASN A 251 -8.14 105.13 -22.87
N GLN A 252 -7.94 106.18 -23.68
CA GLN A 252 -6.68 106.61 -24.38
C GLN A 252 -6.33 106.04 -25.79
N ASP A 253 -5.58 106.84 -26.58
CA ASP A 253 -5.58 106.87 -28.07
C ASP A 253 -4.38 107.69 -28.70
N GLY A 254 -3.99 107.50 -29.99
CA GLY A 254 -3.31 108.51 -30.87
C GLY A 254 -1.82 108.40 -31.36
N GLU A 255 -1.53 108.79 -32.64
CA GLU A 255 -0.23 108.81 -33.45
C GLU A 255 -0.29 109.96 -34.57
N PRO A 256 0.56 110.19 -35.67
CA PRO A 256 1.66 109.42 -36.35
C PRO A 256 2.93 110.19 -36.97
N GLU A 257 3.02 110.50 -38.30
CA GLU A 257 4.26 110.34 -39.17
C GLU A 257 4.58 111.46 -40.27
N GLU A 258 5.46 111.16 -41.29
CA GLU A 258 5.84 111.90 -42.56
C GLU A 258 6.80 113.14 -42.51
N SER A 259 7.60 113.58 -43.53
CA SER A 259 8.29 112.98 -44.73
C SER A 259 9.35 113.92 -45.42
N ALA A 260 9.71 113.79 -46.73
CA ALA A 260 10.95 114.37 -47.34
C ALA A 260 10.93 114.72 -48.88
N SER A 261 12.08 115.14 -49.44
CA SER A 261 12.37 115.34 -50.89
C SER A 261 13.91 115.40 -51.13
N SER A 262 14.52 115.50 -52.33
CA SER A 262 13.98 115.72 -53.68
C SER A 262 14.76 115.07 -54.86
N GLU A 263 16.01 115.47 -55.17
CA GLU A 263 16.48 115.49 -56.59
C GLU A 263 17.72 114.63 -56.97
N GLU A 264 18.84 114.62 -56.21
CA GLU A 264 20.00 113.71 -56.45
C GLU A 264 19.57 112.22 -56.55
N VAL A 265 18.46 111.95 -55.86
CA VAL A 265 17.49 110.85 -56.00
C VAL A 265 17.42 110.21 -57.40
N CYS A 266 17.54 110.94 -58.51
CA CYS A 266 17.44 110.34 -59.85
C CYS A 266 18.64 109.48 -60.26
N LYS A 267 19.88 109.84 -59.92
CA LYS A 267 21.05 108.96 -60.18
C LYS A 267 21.19 107.90 -59.09
N LEU A 268 20.93 108.30 -57.85
CA LEU A 268 20.76 107.38 -56.73
C LEU A 268 19.72 106.30 -57.08
N LYS A 269 18.65 106.61 -57.82
CA LYS A 269 17.66 105.63 -58.28
C LYS A 269 18.22 104.55 -59.20
N GLU A 270 19.10 104.86 -60.15
CA GLU A 270 19.62 103.86 -61.08
C GLU A 270 20.64 102.92 -60.40
N GLU A 271 21.54 103.48 -59.59
CA GLU A 271 22.47 102.67 -58.77
C GLU A 271 21.71 101.86 -57.71
N MET A 272 20.72 102.46 -57.04
CA MET A 272 19.83 101.78 -56.09
C MET A 272 18.95 100.72 -56.77
N GLN A 273 18.58 100.85 -58.05
CA GLN A 273 17.83 99.82 -58.78
C GLN A 273 18.69 98.57 -58.99
N ILE A 274 19.96 98.73 -59.40
CA ILE A 274 20.91 97.61 -59.52
C ILE A 274 21.14 96.96 -58.15
N VAL A 275 21.40 97.77 -57.11
CA VAL A 275 21.57 97.28 -55.74
C VAL A 275 20.29 96.60 -55.22
N LEU A 276 19.09 97.06 -55.57
CA LEU A 276 17.83 96.40 -55.23
C LEU A 276 17.68 95.04 -55.92
N GLU A 277 18.10 94.91 -57.18
CA GLU A 277 18.08 93.63 -57.91
C GLU A 277 19.09 92.62 -57.35
N GLU A 278 20.30 93.06 -56.97
CA GLU A 278 21.28 92.25 -56.23
C GLU A 278 20.81 91.88 -54.81
N LEU A 279 20.16 92.81 -54.10
CA LEU A 279 19.56 92.56 -52.78
C LEU A 279 18.39 91.58 -52.87
N GLN A 280 17.62 91.61 -53.97
CA GLN A 280 16.45 90.76 -54.19
C GLN A 280 16.84 89.34 -54.63
N THR A 281 17.89 89.17 -55.42
CA THR A 281 18.46 87.85 -55.72
C THR A 281 19.11 87.23 -54.50
N THR A 282 19.97 87.95 -53.77
CA THR A 282 20.55 87.45 -52.50
C THR A 282 19.51 87.19 -51.42
N LYS A 283 18.37 87.92 -51.41
CA LYS A 283 17.20 87.58 -50.57
C LYS A 283 16.60 86.23 -50.97
N GLN A 284 16.37 85.97 -52.26
CA GLN A 284 15.84 84.67 -52.72
C GLN A 284 16.80 83.52 -52.44
N GLU A 285 18.12 83.70 -52.62
CA GLU A 285 19.13 82.70 -52.26
C GLU A 285 19.13 82.43 -50.75
N LYS A 286 18.99 83.46 -49.91
CA LYS A 286 18.87 83.32 -48.46
C LYS A 286 17.58 82.58 -48.06
N GLU A 287 16.46 82.86 -48.71
CA GLU A 287 15.19 82.13 -48.48
C GLU A 287 15.36 80.64 -48.84
N GLN A 288 15.91 80.32 -50.02
CA GLN A 288 16.20 78.93 -50.42
C GLN A 288 17.21 78.20 -49.51
N LEU A 289 18.14 78.92 -48.88
CA LEU A 289 19.09 78.36 -47.92
C LEU A 289 18.46 78.15 -46.53
N LEU A 290 17.49 78.98 -46.14
CA LEU A 290 16.69 78.78 -44.92
C LEU A 290 15.75 77.58 -45.05
N ASP A 291 15.10 77.42 -46.21
CA ASP A 291 14.22 76.27 -46.47
C ASP A 291 15.01 74.95 -46.38
N LYS A 292 16.15 74.84 -47.08
CA LYS A 292 17.05 73.68 -47.00
C LYS A 292 17.61 73.43 -45.61
N LEU A 293 17.91 74.50 -44.86
CA LEU A 293 18.37 74.36 -43.48
C LEU A 293 17.28 73.73 -42.62
N ASN A 294 16.03 74.19 -42.73
CA ASN A 294 14.89 73.62 -42.02
C ASN A 294 14.65 72.15 -42.41
N GLU A 295 14.69 71.81 -43.70
CA GLU A 295 14.58 70.42 -44.19
C GLU A 295 15.63 69.51 -43.51
N THR A 296 16.91 69.90 -43.52
CA THR A 296 17.98 69.12 -42.87
C THR A 296 17.86 69.06 -41.34
N LEU A 297 17.18 70.02 -40.72
CA LEU A 297 16.97 70.07 -39.26
C LEU A 297 15.83 69.12 -38.87
N GLU A 298 14.73 69.10 -39.63
CA GLU A 298 13.67 68.09 -39.48
C GLU A 298 14.19 66.67 -39.75
N GLU A 299 14.99 66.44 -40.79
CA GLU A 299 15.64 65.14 -41.03
C GLU A 299 16.51 64.70 -39.84
N TRP A 300 17.27 65.63 -39.26
CA TRP A 300 18.13 65.36 -38.10
C TRP A 300 17.33 65.04 -36.84
N GLU A 301 16.26 65.78 -36.53
CA GLU A 301 15.39 65.49 -35.38
C GLU A 301 14.68 64.15 -35.53
N ASN A 302 14.19 63.82 -36.73
CA ASN A 302 13.61 62.50 -37.03
C ASN A 302 14.65 61.37 -36.87
N SER A 303 15.88 61.57 -37.36
CA SER A 303 16.98 60.62 -37.20
C SER A 303 17.34 60.39 -35.72
N LYS A 304 17.40 61.48 -34.93
CA LYS A 304 17.65 61.44 -33.48
C LYS A 304 16.56 60.65 -32.74
N GLY A 305 15.28 60.88 -33.05
CA GLY A 305 14.16 60.14 -32.46
C GLY A 305 14.23 58.63 -32.74
N LEU A 306 14.60 58.23 -33.96
CA LEU A 306 14.82 56.83 -34.31
C LEU A 306 15.98 56.19 -33.51
N ILE A 307 17.07 56.92 -33.28
CA ILE A 307 18.21 56.45 -32.47
C ILE A 307 17.78 56.25 -31.00
N GLU A 308 17.02 57.18 -30.42
CA GLU A 308 16.52 57.07 -29.04
C GLU A 308 15.59 55.84 -28.88
N ILE A 309 14.69 55.59 -29.85
CA ILE A 309 13.84 54.40 -29.89
C ILE A 309 14.68 53.11 -29.99
N HIS A 310 15.69 53.08 -30.86
CA HIS A 310 16.58 51.91 -31.01
C HIS A 310 17.40 51.63 -29.74
N GLN A 311 17.84 52.66 -29.02
CA GLN A 311 18.55 52.48 -27.73
C GLN A 311 17.62 51.90 -26.65
N ALA A 312 16.39 52.40 -26.54
CA ALA A 312 15.40 51.85 -25.61
C ALA A 312 15.07 50.37 -25.92
N GLN A 313 14.93 50.02 -27.20
CA GLN A 313 14.74 48.62 -27.62
C GLN A 313 15.96 47.74 -27.31
N HIS A 314 17.18 48.26 -27.39
CA HIS A 314 18.39 47.52 -27.03
C HIS A 314 18.43 47.20 -25.53
N GLN A 315 18.22 48.22 -24.69
CA GLN A 315 18.20 48.07 -23.22
C GLN A 315 17.11 47.08 -22.77
N SER A 316 15.91 47.16 -23.35
CA SER A 316 14.81 46.22 -23.06
C SER A 316 15.18 44.76 -23.39
N ARG A 317 15.95 44.53 -24.46
CA ARG A 317 16.44 43.19 -24.84
C ARG A 317 17.57 42.70 -23.95
N GLU A 318 18.46 43.59 -23.52
CA GLU A 318 19.54 43.25 -22.57
C GLU A 318 18.98 42.83 -21.20
N GLU A 319 17.96 43.54 -20.69
CA GLU A 319 17.25 43.10 -19.49
C GLU A 319 16.55 41.75 -19.67
N GLU A 320 15.91 41.53 -20.82
CA GLU A 320 15.21 40.27 -21.12
C GLU A 320 16.19 39.09 -21.20
N LEU A 321 17.34 39.27 -21.86
CA LEU A 321 18.44 38.30 -21.85
C LEU A 321 18.96 38.04 -20.44
N GLY A 322 19.08 39.07 -19.59
CA GLY A 322 19.44 38.93 -18.19
C GLY A 322 18.43 38.10 -17.38
N ARG A 323 17.13 38.36 -17.56
CA ARG A 323 16.03 37.58 -16.95
C ARG A 323 16.05 36.11 -17.41
N LEU A 324 16.23 35.86 -18.70
CA LEU A 324 16.32 34.52 -19.28
C LEU A 324 17.57 33.75 -18.78
N GLN A 325 18.72 34.42 -18.63
CA GLN A 325 19.93 33.80 -18.06
C GLN A 325 19.74 33.39 -16.59
N GLN A 326 19.03 34.19 -15.78
CA GLN A 326 18.72 33.83 -14.39
C GLN A 326 17.79 32.60 -14.33
N GLN A 327 16.74 32.57 -15.16
CA GLN A 327 15.84 31.42 -15.27
C GLN A 327 16.57 30.14 -15.71
N LEU A 328 17.51 30.23 -16.66
CA LEU A 328 18.34 29.10 -17.08
C LEU A 328 19.21 28.57 -15.93
N GLN A 329 19.86 29.45 -15.15
CA GLN A 329 20.69 29.04 -14.01
C GLN A 329 19.85 28.37 -12.90
N GLU A 330 18.63 28.84 -12.65
CA GLU A 330 17.71 28.22 -11.71
C GLU A 330 17.21 26.85 -12.19
N LEU A 331 16.84 26.72 -13.48
CA LEU A 331 16.48 25.44 -14.09
C LEU A 331 17.64 24.43 -14.05
N GLU A 332 18.88 24.86 -14.31
CA GLU A 332 20.07 24.02 -14.16
C GLU A 332 20.31 23.59 -12.70
N HIS A 333 20.04 24.46 -11.72
CA HIS A 333 20.15 24.10 -10.32
C HIS A 333 19.08 23.06 -9.93
N ASN A 334 17.84 23.29 -10.33
CA ASN A 334 16.72 22.40 -10.08
C ASN A 334 16.90 21.03 -10.76
N HIS A 335 17.42 20.98 -12.00
CA HIS A 335 17.79 19.71 -12.66
C HIS A 335 18.93 18.97 -11.93
N ARG A 336 19.94 19.69 -11.44
CA ARG A 336 21.03 19.13 -10.61
C ARG A 336 20.57 18.68 -9.22
N ARG A 337 19.45 19.20 -8.71
CA ARG A 337 18.78 18.69 -7.51
C ARG A 337 17.98 17.43 -7.84
N LEU A 338 17.02 17.52 -8.77
CA LEU A 338 16.17 16.40 -9.17
C LEU A 338 16.95 15.15 -9.59
N ARG A 339 18.14 15.31 -10.21
CA ARG A 339 19.03 14.18 -10.49
C ARG A 339 19.53 13.49 -9.22
N ARG A 340 19.99 14.24 -8.21
CA ARG A 340 20.44 13.67 -6.92
C ARG A 340 19.30 13.00 -6.19
N ASP A 341 18.15 13.67 -6.10
CA ASP A 341 16.93 13.13 -5.50
C ASP A 341 16.53 11.80 -6.20
N SER A 342 16.66 11.71 -7.53
CA SER A 342 16.46 10.49 -8.32
C SER A 342 17.54 9.41 -8.10
N ASP A 343 18.82 9.79 -8.00
CA ASP A 343 19.93 8.86 -7.73
C ASP A 343 19.85 8.26 -6.31
N GLU A 344 19.28 9.01 -5.36
CA GLU A 344 18.98 8.54 -3.99
C GLU A 344 17.78 7.59 -3.98
N LYS A 345 16.68 7.92 -4.65
CA LYS A 345 15.54 6.99 -4.80
C LYS A 345 15.89 5.73 -5.60
N GLY A 346 16.84 5.81 -6.53
CA GLY A 346 17.40 4.64 -7.21
C GLY A 346 18.07 3.65 -6.25
N LYS A 347 18.76 4.14 -5.21
CA LYS A 347 19.41 3.30 -4.18
C LYS A 347 18.38 2.70 -3.22
N GLU A 348 17.47 3.53 -2.69
CA GLU A 348 16.37 3.05 -1.81
C GLU A 348 15.59 1.91 -2.46
N LEU A 349 15.33 1.99 -3.78
CA LEU A 349 14.64 0.95 -4.52
C LEU A 349 15.46 -0.35 -4.65
N MET A 350 16.78 -0.27 -4.84
CA MET A 350 17.66 -1.45 -4.85
C MET A 350 17.76 -2.12 -3.47
N ASP A 351 17.82 -1.32 -2.40
CA ASP A 351 17.85 -1.83 -1.02
C ASP A 351 16.54 -2.55 -0.68
N LEU A 352 15.39 -1.93 -0.97
CA LEU A 352 14.05 -2.54 -0.80
C LEU A 352 13.86 -3.78 -1.67
N GLN A 353 14.36 -3.78 -2.90
CA GLN A 353 14.32 -4.97 -3.78
C GLN A 353 15.16 -6.13 -3.20
N THR A 354 16.30 -5.81 -2.58
CA THR A 354 17.17 -6.80 -1.92
C THR A 354 16.50 -7.36 -0.66
N GLU A 355 15.86 -6.51 0.15
CA GLU A 355 15.09 -6.93 1.33
C GLU A 355 13.88 -7.80 0.93
N MET A 356 13.14 -7.43 -0.12
CA MET A 356 12.06 -8.25 -0.69
C MET A 356 12.53 -9.64 -1.11
N GLU A 357 13.71 -9.76 -1.74
CA GLU A 357 14.23 -11.05 -2.18
C GLU A 357 14.71 -11.90 -1.00
N LEU A 358 15.30 -11.29 0.03
CA LEU A 358 15.63 -11.97 1.29
C LEU A 358 14.38 -12.47 2.02
N MET A 359 13.31 -11.67 2.08
CA MET A 359 12.01 -12.08 2.63
C MET A 359 11.38 -13.21 1.81
N ARG A 360 11.40 -13.12 0.47
CA ARG A 360 10.91 -14.18 -0.44
C ARG A 360 11.62 -15.51 -0.20
N ASN A 361 12.95 -15.49 -0.11
CA ASN A 361 13.74 -16.71 0.17
C ASN A 361 13.42 -17.29 1.57
N THR A 362 13.25 -16.43 2.58
CA THR A 362 12.89 -16.85 3.95
C THR A 362 11.48 -17.47 4.02
N LEU A 363 10.51 -16.91 3.30
CA LEU A 363 9.18 -17.51 3.16
C LEU A 363 9.25 -18.86 2.43
N GLY A 364 10.06 -18.95 1.36
CA GLY A 364 10.31 -20.19 0.64
C GLY A 364 10.93 -21.29 1.51
N THR A 365 11.78 -20.97 2.49
CA THR A 365 12.24 -21.97 3.47
C THR A 365 11.10 -22.46 4.37
N TYR A 366 10.30 -21.56 4.95
CA TYR A 366 9.16 -21.97 5.80
C TYR A 366 8.09 -22.77 5.05
N GLU A 367 7.82 -22.45 3.77
CA GLU A 367 6.89 -23.24 2.94
C GLU A 367 7.37 -24.69 2.73
N ASN A 368 8.69 -24.89 2.59
CA ASN A 368 9.28 -26.22 2.49
C ASN A 368 9.25 -26.96 3.84
N ASP A 369 9.51 -26.28 4.96
CA ASP A 369 9.43 -26.88 6.30
C ASP A 369 8.00 -27.34 6.62
N PHE A 370 6.98 -26.48 6.39
CA PHE A 370 5.57 -26.84 6.57
C PHE A 370 5.08 -27.95 5.63
N LYS A 371 5.75 -28.14 4.49
CA LYS A 371 5.50 -29.28 3.59
C LYS A 371 6.14 -30.55 4.13
N MET A 372 7.37 -30.47 4.63
CA MET A 372 8.08 -31.59 5.26
C MET A 372 7.33 -32.12 6.49
N GLU A 373 6.95 -31.23 7.42
CA GLU A 373 6.16 -31.59 8.62
C GLU A 373 4.82 -32.26 8.25
N ARG A 374 4.18 -31.82 7.17
CA ARG A 374 2.93 -32.41 6.65
C ARG A 374 3.14 -33.82 6.11
N ASP A 375 4.21 -34.04 5.35
CA ASP A 375 4.55 -35.36 4.80
C ASP A 375 5.00 -36.33 5.90
N GLU A 376 5.77 -35.87 6.89
CA GLU A 376 6.10 -36.63 8.10
C GLU A 376 4.84 -37.03 8.88
N LYS A 377 3.92 -36.09 9.12
CA LYS A 377 2.63 -36.34 9.78
C LYS A 377 1.78 -37.37 9.04
N ILE A 378 1.77 -37.33 7.70
CA ILE A 378 1.09 -38.34 6.86
C ILE A 378 1.76 -39.72 7.03
N ASN A 379 3.09 -39.79 7.09
CA ASN A 379 3.83 -41.03 7.28
C ASN A 379 3.64 -41.62 8.70
N ALA A 380 3.66 -40.79 9.74
CA ALA A 380 3.37 -41.20 11.12
C ALA A 380 1.94 -41.73 11.28
N LEU A 381 0.95 -41.11 10.61
CA LEU A 381 -0.43 -41.61 10.58
C LEU A 381 -0.51 -43.00 9.91
N ARG A 382 0.12 -43.16 8.73
CA ARG A 382 0.21 -44.45 8.02
C ARG A 382 0.86 -45.54 8.88
N GLU A 383 1.92 -45.22 9.60
CA GLU A 383 2.60 -46.17 10.48
C GLU A 383 1.76 -46.56 11.71
N LYS A 384 1.10 -45.59 12.34
CA LYS A 384 0.11 -45.83 13.40
C LYS A 384 -1.04 -46.72 12.92
N ASP A 385 -1.53 -46.53 11.70
CA ASP A 385 -2.59 -47.37 11.12
C ASP A 385 -2.10 -48.81 10.83
N ARG A 386 -0.86 -49.00 10.35
CA ARG A 386 -0.23 -50.34 10.26
C ARG A 386 -0.14 -51.02 11.63
N ALA A 387 0.32 -50.30 12.65
CA ALA A 387 0.46 -50.83 14.01
C ALA A 387 -0.89 -51.28 14.61
N ILE A 388 -1.97 -50.55 14.33
CA ILE A 388 -3.33 -50.94 14.69
C ILE A 388 -3.73 -52.26 14.00
N GLN A 389 -3.47 -52.40 12.69
CA GLN A 389 -3.76 -53.64 11.95
C GLN A 389 -2.98 -54.84 12.51
N THR A 390 -1.69 -54.68 12.81
CA THR A 390 -0.87 -55.74 13.44
C THR A 390 -1.39 -56.11 14.83
N TYR A 391 -1.78 -55.13 15.65
CA TYR A 391 -2.38 -55.37 16.97
C TYR A 391 -3.71 -56.12 16.87
N GLU A 392 -4.57 -55.77 15.91
CA GLU A 392 -5.83 -56.50 15.67
C GLU A 392 -5.60 -57.94 15.23
N GLN A 393 -4.60 -58.20 14.39
CA GLN A 393 -4.23 -59.56 13.98
C GLN A 393 -3.77 -60.36 15.21
N LEU A 394 -2.82 -59.85 15.98
CA LEU A 394 -2.32 -60.49 17.21
C LEU A 394 -3.44 -60.75 18.22
N ARG A 395 -4.43 -59.84 18.33
CA ARG A 395 -5.62 -60.00 19.18
C ARG A 395 -6.51 -61.17 18.71
N LYS A 396 -6.71 -61.33 17.39
CA LYS A 396 -7.47 -62.43 16.78
C LYS A 396 -6.74 -63.77 16.98
N GLU A 397 -5.42 -63.79 16.79
CA GLU A 397 -4.57 -64.97 17.01
C GLU A 397 -4.56 -65.42 18.49
N HIS A 398 -4.36 -64.50 19.44
CA HIS A 398 -4.42 -64.79 20.88
C HIS A 398 -5.80 -65.32 21.32
N PHE A 399 -6.89 -64.81 20.75
CA PHE A 399 -8.24 -65.33 21.01
C PHE A 399 -8.40 -66.77 20.50
N SER A 400 -7.96 -67.06 19.27
CA SER A 400 -7.96 -68.42 18.71
C SER A 400 -7.10 -69.38 19.54
N LEU A 401 -5.91 -68.95 19.97
CA LEU A 401 -5.03 -69.74 20.85
C LEU A 401 -5.68 -70.05 22.20
N ARG A 402 -6.40 -69.11 22.82
CA ARG A 402 -7.18 -69.38 24.04
C ARG A 402 -8.26 -70.43 23.83
N GLN A 403 -9.06 -70.32 22.75
CA GLN A 403 -10.07 -71.34 22.42
C GLN A 403 -9.44 -72.72 22.12
N ASN A 404 -8.25 -72.77 21.54
CA ASN A 404 -7.52 -74.03 21.33
C ASN A 404 -7.06 -74.66 22.65
N ILE A 405 -6.51 -73.85 23.56
CA ILE A 405 -6.09 -74.29 24.90
C ILE A 405 -7.27 -74.78 25.72
N GLU A 406 -8.40 -74.06 25.71
CA GLU A 406 -9.64 -74.42 26.41
C GLU A 406 -10.24 -75.73 25.87
N ARG A 407 -10.23 -75.93 24.54
CA ARG A 407 -10.62 -77.21 23.92
C ARG A 407 -9.70 -78.36 24.32
N MET A 408 -8.37 -78.16 24.37
CA MET A 408 -7.43 -79.19 24.82
C MET A 408 -7.62 -79.56 26.30
N TYR A 409 -7.82 -78.58 27.19
CA TYR A 409 -8.13 -78.86 28.61
C TYR A 409 -9.45 -79.63 28.76
N SER A 410 -10.48 -79.24 28.01
CA SER A 410 -11.78 -79.93 28.02
C SER A 410 -11.66 -81.39 27.57
N GLN A 411 -10.91 -81.65 26.49
CA GLN A 411 -10.63 -83.00 26.00
C GLN A 411 -9.83 -83.84 27.00
N ALA A 412 -8.78 -83.27 27.62
CA ALA A 412 -7.99 -83.94 28.63
C ALA A 412 -8.81 -84.29 29.89
N HIS A 413 -9.70 -83.39 30.32
CA HIS A 413 -10.57 -83.62 31.47
C HIS A 413 -11.63 -84.71 31.19
N ALA A 414 -12.20 -84.72 29.97
CA ALA A 414 -13.09 -85.79 29.53
C ALA A 414 -12.39 -87.16 29.48
N GLN A 415 -11.14 -87.22 28.99
CA GLN A 415 -10.34 -88.45 29.01
C GLN A 415 -10.04 -88.94 30.43
N GLN A 416 -9.73 -88.04 31.38
CA GLN A 416 -9.55 -88.42 32.78
C GLN A 416 -10.84 -88.94 33.43
N GLN A 417 -11.98 -88.31 33.17
CA GLN A 417 -13.28 -88.81 33.64
C GLN A 417 -13.61 -90.19 33.07
N ALA A 418 -13.38 -90.40 31.76
CA ALA A 418 -13.55 -91.70 31.10
C ALA A 418 -12.59 -92.79 31.62
N GLN A 419 -11.44 -92.45 32.19
CA GLN A 419 -10.57 -93.41 32.89
C GLN A 419 -11.02 -93.68 34.34
N SER A 420 -11.67 -92.70 35.00
CA SER A 420 -12.14 -92.83 36.38
C SER A 420 -13.34 -93.79 36.54
N THR A 421 -14.21 -93.87 35.53
CA THR A 421 -15.41 -94.73 35.54
C THR A 421 -15.09 -96.22 35.55
N TYR A 422 -13.92 -96.64 35.04
CA TYR A 422 -13.46 -98.03 35.07
C TYR A 422 -12.79 -98.44 36.40
N LYS A 423 -12.73 -97.57 37.42
CA LYS A 423 -12.12 -97.88 38.73
C LYS A 423 -12.95 -97.38 39.92
N ARG A 424 -14.03 -98.12 40.24
CA ARG A 424 -14.67 -98.07 41.57
C ARG A 424 -14.83 -99.48 42.17
N GLN A 425 -13.96 -99.82 43.12
CA GLN A 425 -14.32 -100.63 44.28
C GLN A 425 -13.65 -100.04 45.54
N PRO A 426 -14.26 -100.14 46.74
CA PRO A 426 -13.83 -99.39 47.92
C PRO A 426 -13.06 -100.21 48.96
N SER A 427 -11.82 -99.80 49.27
CA SER A 427 -11.11 -100.07 50.53
C SER A 427 -9.88 -99.14 50.63
N GLY A 428 -9.33 -98.82 51.81
CA GLY A 428 -9.83 -99.06 53.17
C GLY A 428 -8.85 -98.59 54.26
N ARG A 429 -9.34 -97.73 55.17
CA ARG A 429 -8.66 -97.18 56.37
C ARG A 429 -7.42 -96.27 56.17
N PRO A 430 -7.08 -95.42 57.16
CA PRO A 430 -6.00 -94.44 57.07
C PRO A 430 -4.72 -94.85 57.81
N CYS A 431 -3.59 -94.26 57.42
CA CYS A 431 -2.47 -93.94 58.30
C CYS A 431 -1.83 -92.63 57.85
N GLY A 432 -1.30 -91.85 58.79
CA GLY A 432 -0.74 -90.53 58.51
C GLY A 432 0.74 -90.57 58.10
N ALA A 433 1.15 -89.56 57.36
CA ALA A 433 2.56 -89.17 57.22
C ALA A 433 2.65 -87.65 57.36
N GLN A 434 3.58 -87.16 58.17
CA GLN A 434 3.90 -85.74 58.21
C GLN A 434 4.58 -85.34 56.90
N MET A 435 4.14 -84.24 56.29
CA MET A 435 5.01 -83.45 55.42
C MET A 435 5.11 -82.04 55.98
N GLN A 436 6.34 -81.52 55.97
CA GLN A 436 6.68 -80.21 56.50
C GLN A 436 6.07 -79.11 55.62
N GLN A 437 5.54 -78.05 56.25
CA GLN A 437 5.40 -76.77 55.57
C GLN A 437 6.77 -76.09 55.48
N PRO A 438 7.14 -75.53 54.32
CA PRO A 438 8.21 -74.52 54.24
C PRO A 438 7.66 -73.13 53.90
N ALA A 439 8.27 -72.11 54.50
CA ALA A 439 8.35 -70.73 54.03
C ALA A 439 7.03 -70.00 53.70
N GLN A 440 6.40 -69.43 54.74
CA GLN A 440 5.71 -68.14 54.57
C GLN A 440 6.76 -67.07 54.23
N PHE A 441 6.80 -66.60 52.98
CA PHE A 441 7.59 -65.41 52.62
C PHE A 441 6.79 -64.14 52.94
N ALA A 442 6.79 -63.76 54.21
CA ALA A 442 6.31 -62.46 54.65
C ALA A 442 7.32 -61.38 54.23
N PHE A 443 7.00 -60.61 53.18
CA PHE A 443 7.67 -59.35 52.93
C PHE A 443 7.14 -58.30 53.92
N PRO A 444 8.01 -57.58 54.65
CA PRO A 444 7.55 -56.61 55.64
C PRO A 444 6.99 -55.35 54.94
N PRO A 445 5.83 -54.83 55.37
CA PRO A 445 5.45 -53.47 55.02
C PRO A 445 6.43 -52.53 55.72
N LYS A 446 7.37 -51.93 54.97
CA LYS A 446 8.17 -50.82 55.52
C LYS A 446 7.21 -49.69 55.83
N GLY A 447 7.18 -49.29 57.10
CA GLY A 447 6.18 -48.37 57.61
C GLY A 447 6.24 -47.01 56.92
N PHE A 448 5.08 -46.51 56.52
CA PHE A 448 4.84 -45.08 56.57
C PHE A 448 4.93 -44.64 58.04
N SER A 449 5.50 -43.47 58.29
CA SER A 449 5.71 -42.90 59.61
C SER A 449 5.65 -41.37 59.49
N PRO A 450 5.13 -40.67 60.51
CA PRO A 450 3.96 -39.85 60.23
C PRO A 450 4.25 -38.37 60.00
N GLU A 451 3.42 -37.74 59.18
CA GLU A 451 3.18 -36.30 59.28
C GLU A 451 2.38 -36.01 60.56
N VAL A 452 2.82 -35.03 61.35
CA VAL A 452 2.02 -34.42 62.42
C VAL A 452 2.18 -32.90 62.35
N CYS A 453 1.20 -32.30 61.68
CA CYS A 453 0.46 -31.09 62.03
C CYS A 453 1.17 -29.86 62.65
N VAL A 454 0.88 -28.69 62.07
CA VAL A 454 0.20 -27.61 62.81
C VAL A 454 -1.01 -27.14 61.97
N ASP A 455 -2.07 -26.73 62.66
CA ASP A 455 -3.43 -26.36 62.21
C ASP A 455 -3.48 -25.15 61.24
N GLY A 456 -4.58 -24.83 60.52
CA GLY A 456 -5.97 -25.32 60.46
C GLY A 456 -6.82 -24.30 59.66
N PRO A 457 -8.14 -24.13 59.89
CA PRO A 457 -9.17 -25.18 60.04
C PRO A 457 -10.48 -24.92 59.21
N VAL A 458 -11.09 -26.00 58.70
CA VAL A 458 -12.56 -26.31 58.74
C VAL A 458 -13.58 -25.54 57.84
N ASP A 459 -14.55 -26.32 57.31
CA ASP A 459 -15.89 -25.98 56.74
C ASP A 459 -15.99 -25.17 55.40
N ASP A 460 -16.97 -25.40 54.50
CA ASP A 460 -18.13 -26.33 54.50
C ASP A 460 -18.61 -26.74 53.07
N ARG A 461 -19.55 -27.69 53.00
CA ARG A 461 -20.56 -28.01 51.94
C ARG A 461 -20.27 -27.62 50.47
N ALA A 462 -20.07 -28.55 49.54
CA ALA A 462 -21.03 -29.53 48.98
C ALA A 462 -22.20 -28.93 48.16
N ASP A 463 -22.24 -29.24 46.85
CA ASP A 463 -23.46 -29.75 46.21
C ASP A 463 -23.23 -30.41 44.83
N SER A 464 -24.14 -31.32 44.46
CA SER A 464 -24.30 -31.93 43.12
C SER A 464 -25.75 -32.39 43.02
N PRO A 465 -26.48 -32.12 41.92
CA PRO A 465 -26.40 -32.94 40.70
C PRO A 465 -26.61 -32.06 39.41
N ALA A 466 -26.98 -32.50 38.19
CA ALA A 466 -27.51 -33.78 37.69
C ALA A 466 -27.19 -34.01 36.18
N MET A 467 -27.51 -35.20 35.66
CA MET A 467 -27.46 -35.55 34.22
C MET A 467 -28.70 -35.09 33.45
N GLY A 468 -28.63 -34.91 32.12
CA GLY A 468 -29.84 -34.48 31.39
C GLY A 468 -29.96 -34.44 29.85
N ALA A 469 -28.91 -34.60 29.01
CA ALA A 469 -29.04 -34.69 27.53
C ALA A 469 -29.74 -33.48 26.82
N PRO A 470 -29.97 -33.50 25.48
CA PRO A 470 -29.22 -34.15 24.39
C PRO A 470 -28.39 -33.12 23.56
N VAL A 471 -27.63 -33.60 22.57
CA VAL A 471 -26.88 -32.73 21.63
C VAL A 471 -27.81 -32.09 20.59
N PRO A 472 -27.84 -30.75 20.45
CA PRO A 472 -28.43 -30.09 19.28
C PRO A 472 -27.37 -29.92 18.19
N THR A 473 -27.71 -30.24 16.93
CA THR A 473 -26.92 -29.81 15.77
C THR A 473 -26.92 -28.28 15.64
N PRO A 474 -25.83 -27.67 15.11
CA PRO A 474 -25.67 -26.23 15.13
C PRO A 474 -26.70 -25.53 14.23
N ARG A 475 -27.73 -24.92 14.84
CA ARG A 475 -28.51 -23.87 14.16
C ARG A 475 -27.56 -22.76 13.74
N ARG A 476 -27.64 -22.34 12.47
CA ARG A 476 -26.92 -21.18 11.96
C ARG A 476 -27.23 -19.95 12.80
N TYR A 477 -26.27 -19.47 13.58
CA TYR A 477 -26.30 -18.09 14.07
C TYR A 477 -26.14 -17.17 12.87
N ARG A 478 -27.27 -16.71 12.31
CA ARG A 478 -27.29 -15.52 11.45
C ARG A 478 -26.92 -14.35 12.37
N GLY A 479 -25.65 -13.94 12.33
CA GLY A 479 -25.14 -12.88 13.18
C GLY A 479 -25.97 -11.60 13.03
N GLN A 480 -26.24 -10.93 14.15
CA GLN A 480 -26.73 -9.55 14.13
C GLN A 480 -25.56 -8.66 13.70
N GLY A 481 -25.40 -8.50 12.39
CA GLY A 481 -24.48 -7.51 11.83
C GLY A 481 -24.87 -6.11 12.33
N SER A 482 -23.88 -5.32 12.72
CA SER A 482 -24.08 -3.93 13.16
C SER A 482 -24.81 -3.14 12.08
N GLN A 483 -26.03 -2.71 12.39
CA GLN A 483 -26.79 -1.84 11.49
C GLN A 483 -26.22 -0.42 11.55
N LEU A 484 -25.95 0.14 10.37
CA LEU A 484 -25.44 1.50 10.20
C LEU A 484 -26.58 2.41 9.74
N GLN A 485 -26.58 3.65 10.21
CA GLN A 485 -27.61 4.64 9.91
C GLN A 485 -27.25 5.41 8.63
N CYS A 486 -28.19 5.53 7.70
CA CYS A 486 -28.03 6.37 6.53
C CYS A 486 -28.08 7.85 6.94
N PRO A 487 -27.05 8.68 6.62
CA PRO A 487 -27.03 10.08 7.03
C PRO A 487 -28.11 10.93 6.33
N ASN A 488 -28.57 10.52 5.14
CA ASN A 488 -29.52 11.29 4.34
C ASN A 488 -30.98 11.12 4.80
N CYS A 489 -31.37 9.92 5.27
CA CYS A 489 -32.77 9.62 5.64
C CYS A 489 -32.93 9.00 7.04
N ASN A 490 -31.87 8.90 7.82
CA ASN A 490 -31.81 8.38 9.20
C ASN A 490 -32.33 6.94 9.41
N LYS A 491 -32.55 6.16 8.35
CA LYS A 491 -32.96 4.75 8.42
C LYS A 491 -31.75 3.82 8.64
N LEU A 492 -31.96 2.69 9.33
CA LEU A 492 -30.92 1.71 9.68
C LEU A 492 -30.84 0.57 8.66
N PHE A 493 -29.62 0.23 8.23
CA PHE A 493 -29.34 -0.80 7.22
C PHE A 493 -28.19 -1.72 7.64
N PRO A 494 -28.17 -3.00 7.22
CA PRO A 494 -26.96 -3.82 7.25
C PRO A 494 -25.79 -3.14 6.53
N HIS A 495 -24.57 -3.33 7.04
CA HIS A 495 -23.35 -2.72 6.51
C HIS A 495 -23.16 -2.97 5.00
N ASP A 496 -23.53 -4.15 4.54
CA ASP A 496 -23.47 -4.67 3.17
C ASP A 496 -24.60 -4.17 2.25
N LEU A 497 -25.57 -3.42 2.78
CA LEU A 497 -26.67 -2.79 2.01
C LEU A 497 -26.67 -1.26 2.05
N LEU A 498 -26.02 -0.64 3.05
CA LEU A 498 -26.01 0.82 3.19
C LEU A 498 -25.40 1.53 1.97
N GLU A 499 -24.31 1.03 1.40
CA GLU A 499 -23.63 1.67 0.26
C GLU A 499 -24.50 1.71 -1.02
N ASN A 500 -25.33 0.69 -1.24
CA ASN A 500 -26.30 0.70 -2.32
C ASN A 500 -27.41 1.72 -2.04
N HIS A 501 -27.98 1.69 -0.83
CA HIS A 501 -29.01 2.66 -0.44
C HIS A 501 -28.51 4.13 -0.53
N MET A 502 -27.26 4.42 -0.15
CA MET A 502 -26.70 5.78 -0.25
C MET A 502 -26.54 6.27 -1.70
N ARG A 503 -26.46 5.39 -2.71
CA ARG A 503 -26.48 5.78 -4.13
C ARG A 503 -27.88 6.20 -4.60
N ASP A 504 -28.92 5.56 -4.06
CA ASP A 504 -30.32 5.81 -4.45
C ASP A 504 -30.99 6.89 -3.56
N CYS A 505 -30.41 7.23 -2.42
CA CYS A 505 -30.99 8.15 -1.42
C CYS A 505 -30.64 9.63 -1.70
N THR A 506 -31.24 10.20 -2.75
CA THR A 506 -31.32 11.66 -2.92
C THR A 506 -32.00 12.29 -1.69
N GLY A 507 -31.36 13.28 -1.08
CA GLY A 507 -31.71 13.81 0.25
C GLY A 507 -32.84 14.83 0.28
N ASP A 508 -33.98 14.51 -0.35
CA ASP A 508 -35.18 15.35 -0.38
C ASP A 508 -36.29 14.76 0.53
N ASP A 509 -36.20 15.05 1.85
CA ASP A 509 -37.25 14.86 2.88
C ASP A 509 -36.95 15.79 4.09
#